data_AF-A0A2M9P2W2-F1
#
_entry.id   AF-A0A2M9P2W2-F1
#
_cell.length_a   1.000
_cell.length_b   1.000
_cell.length_c   1.000
_cell.angle_alpha   90.00
_cell.angle_beta   90.00
_cell.angle_gamma   90.00
#
_symmetry.space_group_name_H-M   'P 1'
#
loop_
_entity.id
_entity.type
_entity.pdbx_description
1 polymer ?
#
loop_
_entity_poly.entity_id
_entity_poly.type
_entity_poly.pdbx_seq_one_letter_code
_entity_poly.pdbx_strand_id
1 'polypeptide(L)'
;GVAVLVLPGDVAAMPDSEAVPEKVVHVTEPVVRPSDAELQRLAEYLNQGKRITLLCGAGCEGAHPQLMELCDRLKSPMVIALRGKEHLEYDNPYSVGLKGL
;
A
#
# COMPACT_ATOMS: atom_id res chain seq x y z
N GLY A 1 12.16 -2.75 -1.64
CA GLY A 1 12.71 -3.61 -2.72
C GLY A 1 14.18 -3.87 -2.44
N VAL A 2 14.85 -4.66 -3.27
CA VAL A 2 16.30 -4.91 -3.12
C VAL A 2 17.04 -4.07 -4.15
N ALA A 3 18.12 -3.42 -3.71
CA ALA A 3 19.12 -2.80 -4.57
C ALA A 3 20.48 -3.43 -4.24
N VAL A 4 21.32 -3.65 -5.24
CA VAL A 4 22.66 -4.20 -5.07
C VAL A 4 23.68 -3.25 -5.67
N LEU A 5 24.67 -2.86 -4.87
CA LEU A 5 25.84 -2.10 -5.31
C LEU A 5 27.07 -3.00 -5.10
N VAL A 6 27.83 -3.23 -6.17
CA VAL A 6 29.11 -3.92 -6.10
C VAL A 6 30.21 -2.89 -6.22
N LEU A 7 31.03 -2.77 -5.18
CA LEU A 7 32.18 -1.86 -5.12
C LEU A 7 33.46 -2.69 -4.98
N PRO A 8 34.35 -2.71 -6.00
CA PRO A 8 35.64 -3.37 -5.89
C PRO A 8 36.45 -2.85 -4.70
N GLY A 9 37.16 -3.74 -4.00
CA GLY A 9 37.89 -3.39 -2.77
C GLY A 9 39.05 -2.41 -3.01
N ASP A 10 39.66 -2.45 -4.18
CA ASP A 10 40.68 -1.50 -4.63
C ASP A 10 40.11 -0.10 -4.85
N VAL A 11 38.90 0.01 -5.42
CA VAL A 11 38.19 1.28 -5.60
C VAL A 11 37.74 1.85 -4.26
N ALA A 12 37.24 1.01 -3.35
CA ALA A 12 36.84 1.42 -2.00
C ALA A 12 38.01 1.94 -1.14
N ALA A 13 39.25 1.58 -1.48
CA ALA A 13 40.46 1.98 -0.78
C ALA A 13 41.11 3.26 -1.36
N MET A 14 40.59 3.81 -2.46
CA MET A 14 41.12 5.04 -3.04
C MET A 14 40.86 6.24 -2.13
N PRO A 15 41.80 7.19 -2.01
CA PRO A 15 41.59 8.41 -1.25
C PRO A 15 40.51 9.27 -1.93
N ASP A 16 39.55 9.74 -1.14
CA ASP A 16 38.55 10.72 -1.56
C ASP A 16 38.82 12.05 -0.87
N SER A 17 38.73 13.14 -1.63
CA SER A 17 38.94 14.51 -1.16
C SER A 17 37.71 15.39 -1.38
N GLU A 18 36.65 14.86 -1.99
CA GLU A 18 35.42 15.59 -2.26
C GLU A 18 34.54 15.65 -1.01
N ALA A 19 34.04 16.84 -0.70
CA ALA A 19 33.07 17.00 0.37
C ALA A 19 31.68 16.54 -0.14
N VAL A 20 31.24 15.38 0.34
CA VAL A 20 29.87 14.91 0.06
C VAL A 20 28.89 15.72 0.92
N PRO A 21 27.80 16.27 0.35
CA PRO A 21 26.75 16.93 1.13
C PRO A 21 26.18 16.00 2.21
N GLU A 22 25.94 16.51 3.42
CA GLU A 22 25.31 15.74 4.50
C GLU A 22 23.92 15.18 4.11
N LYS A 23 23.24 15.85 3.18
CA LYS A 23 21.95 15.41 2.62
C LYS A 23 22.09 15.20 1.11
N VAL A 24 22.17 13.93 0.71
CA VAL A 24 22.13 13.50 -0.70
C VAL A 24 20.77 12.90 -1.07
N VAL A 25 19.91 12.63 -0.08
CA VAL A 25 18.63 11.95 -0.28
C VAL A 25 17.47 12.93 -0.09
N HIS A 26 16.63 13.03 -1.12
CA HIS A 26 15.35 13.72 -1.08
C HIS A 26 14.23 12.69 -1.06
N VAL A 27 13.69 12.41 0.12
CA VAL A 27 12.51 11.56 0.27
C VAL A 27 11.28 12.38 -0.12
N THR A 28 10.55 11.93 -1.13
CA THR A 28 9.29 12.55 -1.56
C THR A 28 8.10 11.74 -1.07
N GLU A 29 7.00 12.41 -0.75
CA GLU A 29 5.69 11.79 -0.48
C GLU A 29 4.75 12.05 -1.66
N PRO A 30 4.90 11.33 -2.78
CA PRO A 30 4.04 11.56 -3.93
C PRO A 30 2.61 11.12 -3.63
N VAL A 31 1.64 11.94 -4.03
CA VAL A 31 0.24 11.54 -4.03
C VAL A 31 -0.03 10.75 -5.30
N VAL A 32 -0.14 9.43 -5.16
CA VAL A 32 -0.47 8.52 -6.28
C VAL A 32 -1.93 8.13 -6.18
N ARG A 33 -2.75 8.60 -7.12
CA ARG A 33 -4.17 8.23 -7.24
C ARG A 33 -4.60 8.15 -8.71
N PRO A 34 -5.67 7.39 -9.03
CA PRO A 34 -6.29 7.44 -10.36
C PRO A 34 -6.86 8.82 -10.67
N SER A 35 -7.15 9.07 -11.95
CA SER A 35 -7.84 10.28 -12.39
C SER A 35 -9.30 10.33 -11.89
N ASP A 36 -9.89 11.52 -11.85
CA ASP A 36 -11.28 11.69 -11.39
C ASP A 36 -12.28 10.94 -12.29
N ALA A 37 -12.01 10.86 -13.60
CA ALA A 37 -12.83 10.09 -14.54
C ALA A 37 -12.78 8.58 -14.25
N GLU A 38 -11.61 8.04 -13.91
CA GLU A 38 -11.46 6.62 -13.55
C GLU A 38 -12.15 6.31 -12.22
N LEU A 39 -12.04 7.20 -11.22
CA LEU A 39 -12.73 7.04 -9.94
C LEU A 39 -14.24 7.09 -10.09
N GLN A 40 -14.76 8.00 -10.92
CA GLN A 40 -16.19 8.09 -11.20
C GLN A 40 -16.70 6.79 -11.85
N ARG A 41 -15.95 6.25 -12.81
CA ARG A 41 -16.29 4.99 -13.47
C ARG A 41 -16.30 3.80 -12.51
N LEU A 42 -15.33 3.75 -11.59
CA LEU A 42 -15.28 2.72 -10.55
C LEU A 42 -16.46 2.84 -9.58
N ALA A 43 -16.80 4.06 -9.16
CA ALA A 43 -17.95 4.30 -8.29
C ALA A 43 -19.27 3.85 -8.95
N GLU A 44 -19.48 4.18 -10.22
CA GLU A 44 -20.65 3.72 -10.99
C GLU A 44 -20.72 2.19 -11.07
N TYR A 45 -19.58 1.53 -11.34
CA TYR A 45 -19.51 0.08 -11.35
C TYR A 45 -19.87 -0.54 -10.00
N LEU A 46 -19.30 -0.01 -8.90
CA LEU A 46 -19.58 -0.49 -7.55
C LEU A 46 -21.06 -0.29 -7.17
N ASN A 47 -21.65 0.85 -7.53
CA ASN A 47 -23.07 1.14 -7.28
C ASN A 47 -24.04 0.21 -8.02
N GLN A 48 -23.61 -0.42 -9.12
CA GLN A 48 -24.40 -1.42 -9.84
C GLN A 48 -24.24 -2.84 -9.27
N GLY A 49 -23.16 -3.08 -8.52
CA GLY A 49 -22.84 -4.37 -7.92
C GLY A 49 -23.82 -4.75 -6.80
N LYS A 50 -24.29 -6.00 -6.80
CA LYS A 50 -25.19 -6.51 -5.75
C LYS A 50 -24.48 -7.28 -4.64
N ARG A 51 -23.28 -7.79 -4.91
CA ARG A 51 -22.48 -8.64 -4.01
C ARG A 51 -21.01 -8.30 -4.22
N ILE A 52 -20.50 -7.41 -3.40
CA ILE A 52 -19.12 -6.95 -3.46
C ILE A 52 -18.39 -7.55 -2.26
N THR A 53 -17.16 -8.00 -2.50
CA THR A 53 -16.24 -8.47 -1.45
C THR A 53 -14.91 -7.79 -1.67
N LEU A 54 -14.30 -7.27 -0.61
CA LEU A 54 -12.99 -6.65 -0.64
C LEU A 54 -11.93 -7.69 -0.27
N LEU A 55 -10.87 -7.79 -1.08
CA LEU A 55 -9.67 -8.57 -0.74
C LEU A 55 -8.52 -7.59 -0.48
N CYS A 56 -8.08 -7.50 0.76
CA CYS A 56 -7.14 -6.47 1.22
C CYS A 56 -5.84 -7.10 1.74
N GLY A 57 -4.70 -6.46 1.45
CA GLY A 57 -3.37 -6.96 1.83
C GLY A 57 -2.49 -5.87 2.43
N ALA A 58 -1.17 -6.10 2.46
CA ALA A 58 -0.21 -5.16 3.07
C ALA A 58 -0.24 -3.75 2.47
N GLY A 59 -0.60 -3.61 1.19
CA GLY A 59 -0.74 -2.30 0.53
C GLY A 59 -1.85 -1.41 1.08
N CYS A 60 -2.65 -1.90 2.03
CA CYS A 60 -3.67 -1.15 2.73
C CYS A 60 -3.16 -0.49 4.03
N GLU A 61 -1.86 -0.59 4.33
CA GLU A 61 -1.23 0.09 5.46
C GLU A 61 -1.61 1.58 5.50
N GLY A 62 -2.03 2.07 6.68
CA GLY A 62 -2.46 3.45 6.88
C GLY A 62 -3.86 3.80 6.35
N ALA A 63 -4.54 2.88 5.64
CA ALA A 63 -5.84 3.13 5.02
C ALA A 63 -7.04 2.50 5.78
N HIS A 64 -6.84 2.09 7.04
CA HIS A 64 -7.88 1.45 7.87
C HIS A 64 -9.20 2.25 7.93
N PRO A 65 -9.23 3.54 8.30
CA PRO A 65 -10.50 4.26 8.45
C PRO A 65 -11.25 4.39 7.11
N GLN A 66 -10.53 4.62 6.00
CA GLN A 66 -11.13 4.72 4.66
C GLN A 66 -11.70 3.37 4.21
N LEU A 67 -11.04 2.27 4.56
CA LEU A 67 -11.52 0.93 4.25
C LEU A 67 -12.76 0.56 5.08
N MET A 68 -12.83 0.96 6.34
CA MET A 68 -14.03 0.75 7.17
C MET A 68 -15.23 1.52 6.61
N GLU A 69 -15.02 2.78 6.21
CA GLU A 69 -16.06 3.59 5.56
C GLU A 69 -16.51 2.96 4.23
N LEU A 70 -15.57 2.47 3.42
CA LEU A 70 -15.88 1.82 2.15
C LEU A 70 -16.69 0.53 2.36
N CYS A 71 -16.26 -0.32 3.31
CA CYS A 71 -17.00 -1.53 3.68
C CYS A 71 -18.41 -1.20 4.16
N ASP A 72 -18.56 -0.16 4.99
CA ASP A 72 -19.88 0.24 5.48
C ASP A 72 -20.78 0.70 4.34
N ARG A 73 -20.26 1.52 3.43
CA ARG A 73 -21.04 2.06 2.31
C ARG A 73 -21.46 0.98 1.31
N LEU A 74 -20.56 0.05 1.02
CA LEU A 74 -20.83 -1.05 0.09
C LEU A 74 -21.55 -2.23 0.75
N LYS A 75 -21.66 -2.24 2.09
CA LYS A 75 -22.10 -3.39 2.90
C LYS A 75 -21.34 -4.67 2.49
N SER A 76 -20.03 -4.52 2.31
CA SER A 76 -19.14 -5.54 1.75
C SER A 76 -18.36 -6.24 2.85
N PRO A 77 -18.32 -7.60 2.89
CA PRO A 77 -17.34 -8.30 3.69
C PRO A 77 -15.91 -8.06 3.16
N MET A 78 -14.94 -8.19 4.06
CA MET A 78 -13.51 -8.03 3.79
C MET A 78 -12.77 -9.32 4.10
N VAL A 79 -12.06 -9.82 3.10
CA VAL A 79 -11.11 -10.92 3.22
C VAL A 79 -9.71 -10.33 3.33
N ILE A 80 -8.92 -10.77 4.30
CA ILE A 80 -7.58 -10.22 4.55
C ILE A 80 -6.53 -11.21 4.04
N ALA A 81 -5.54 -10.75 3.28
CA ALA A 81 -4.35 -11.54 2.96
C ALA A 81 -3.39 -11.54 4.16
N LEU A 82 -2.55 -12.58 4.30
CA LEU A 82 -1.71 -12.78 5.49
C LEU A 82 -0.92 -11.52 5.92
N ARG A 83 -0.25 -10.85 4.98
CA ARG A 83 0.54 -9.64 5.25
C ARG A 83 -0.30 -8.37 5.50
N GLY A 84 -1.61 -8.43 5.34
CA GLY A 84 -2.53 -7.34 5.69
C GLY A 84 -3.10 -7.46 7.10
N LYS A 85 -2.90 -8.61 7.78
CA LYS A 85 -3.52 -8.92 9.08
C LYS A 85 -3.24 -7.83 10.12
N GLU A 86 -1.99 -7.42 10.26
CA GLU A 86 -1.57 -6.42 11.24
C GLU A 86 -2.21 -5.04 11.03
N HIS A 87 -2.61 -4.72 9.80
CA HIS A 87 -3.16 -3.42 9.44
C HIS A 87 -4.70 -3.39 9.41
N LEU A 88 -5.36 -4.55 9.34
CA LEU A 88 -6.78 -4.62 8.97
C LEU A 88 -7.63 -5.51 9.87
N GLU A 89 -7.06 -6.36 10.71
CA GLU A 89 -7.85 -7.28 11.54
C GLU A 89 -8.42 -6.59 12.79
N TYR A 90 -7.73 -5.58 13.32
CA TYR A 90 -8.20 -4.83 14.49
C TYR A 90 -9.41 -3.95 14.13
N ASP A 91 -10.35 -3.82 15.06
CA ASP A 91 -11.55 -2.98 14.95
C ASP A 91 -12.29 -3.08 13.60
N ASN A 92 -12.31 -4.28 13.01
CA ASN A 92 -12.88 -4.51 11.70
C ASN A 92 -14.07 -5.49 11.76
N PRO A 93 -15.31 -4.97 11.86
CA PRO A 93 -16.52 -5.82 11.91
C PRO A 93 -16.83 -6.49 10.57
N TYR A 94 -16.16 -6.07 9.48
CA TYR A 94 -16.35 -6.62 8.14
C TYR A 94 -15.38 -7.76 7.82
N SER A 95 -14.39 -8.00 8.67
CA SER A 95 -13.42 -9.08 8.49
C SER A 95 -14.11 -10.44 8.53
N VAL A 96 -13.95 -11.21 7.45
CA VAL A 96 -14.41 -12.61 7.36
C VAL A 96 -13.23 -13.60 7.41
N GLY A 97 -12.08 -13.14 7.89
CA GLY A 97 -10.88 -13.94 8.06
C GLY A 97 -9.90 -13.90 6.88
N LEU A 98 -8.97 -14.86 6.90
CA LEU A 98 -7.87 -14.95 5.95
C LEU A 98 -8.21 -15.89 4.78
N LYS A 99 -7.69 -15.59 3.58
CA LYS A 99 -7.72 -16.52 2.43
C LYS A 99 -6.33 -17.01 2.09
N GLY A 100 -6.22 -18.33 1.82
CA GLY A 100 -5.00 -18.96 1.32
C GLY A 100 -3.94 -19.19 2.40
N LEU A 101 -3.80 -20.46 2.79
CA LEU A 101 -2.64 -21.02 3.47
C LEU A 101 -1.79 -21.76 2.43
#